data_AF-A0A931XPN9-F1
#
_entry.id   AF-A0A931XPN9-F1
#
_cell.length_a   1.000
_cell.length_b   1.000
_cell.length_c   1.000
_cell.angle_alpha   90.00
_cell.angle_beta   90.00
_cell.angle_gamma   90.00
#
_symmetry.space_group_name_H-M   'P 1'
#
loop_
_entity.id
_entity.type
_entity.pdbx_description
1 polymer ?
#
loop_
_entity_poly.entity_id
_entity_poly.type
_entity_poly.pdbx_seq_one_letter_code
_entity_poly.pdbx_strand_id
1 'polypeptide(L)' 'LFTETDNPGGLKWLRGVVGRPLEVEKVVQVIAALRQSTADAVTKIVYDNFMKLTADDPWLADVRARVRGS' A
#
# COMPACT_ATOMS: atom_id res chain seq x y z
N LEU A 1 3.70 -1.10 -9.25
CA LEU A 1 2.41 -1.38 -8.58
C LEU A 1 2.40 -0.63 -7.26
N PHE A 2 1.32 0.11 -7.01
CA PHE A 2 1.00 0.73 -5.72
C PHE A 2 -0.40 0.29 -5.29
N THR A 3 -0.69 0.42 -4.01
CA THR A 3 -2.00 0.10 -3.43
C THR A 3 -2.36 1.14 -2.39
N GLU A 4 -3.65 1.40 -2.28
CA GLU A 4 -4.21 2.33 -1.29
C GLU A 4 -5.61 1.88 -0.89
N THR A 5 -6.10 2.45 0.22
CA THR A 5 -7.47 2.21 0.72
C THR A 5 -8.40 3.39 0.46
N ASP A 6 -7.84 4.55 0.09
CA ASP A 6 -8.52 5.84 0.10
C ASP A 6 -9.27 6.08 1.43
N ASN A 7 -8.67 5.70 2.56
CA ASN A 7 -9.30 5.85 3.87
C ASN A 7 -9.58 7.34 4.19
N PRO A 8 -10.78 7.69 4.70
CA PRO A 8 -11.91 6.82 5.05
C PRO A 8 -12.94 6.59 3.93
N GLY A 9 -12.74 7.20 2.76
CA GLY A 9 -13.70 7.29 1.66
C GLY A 9 -13.86 6.01 0.83
N GLY A 10 -12.78 5.32 0.48
CA GLY A 10 -12.83 4.22 -0.48
C GLY A 10 -13.79 3.11 -0.10
N LEU A 11 -13.67 2.57 1.12
CA LEU A 11 -14.59 1.54 1.61
C LEU A 11 -16.03 2.07 1.82
N LYS A 12 -16.16 3.36 2.17
CA LYS A 12 -17.47 4.00 2.37
C LYS A 12 -18.21 4.10 1.04
N TRP A 13 -17.52 4.47 -0.02
CA TRP A 13 -18.07 4.49 -1.37
C TRP A 13 -18.45 3.07 -1.84
N LEU A 14 -17.58 2.08 -1.62
CA LEU A 14 -17.80 0.72 -2.12
C LEU A 14 -18.87 -0.07 -1.36
N ARG A 15 -18.96 0.12 -0.02
CA ARG A 15 -19.77 -0.73 0.87
C ARG A 15 -20.61 0.04 1.90
N GLY A 16 -20.57 1.36 1.89
CA GLY A 16 -21.25 2.18 2.90
C GLY A 16 -20.57 2.18 4.28
N VAL A 17 -19.41 1.53 4.44
CA VAL A 17 -18.70 1.39 5.72
C VAL A 17 -17.46 2.27 5.74
N VAL A 18 -17.26 3.05 6.80
CA VAL A 18 -16.07 3.88 7.00
C VAL A 18 -14.80 3.02 6.92
N GLY A 19 -13.87 3.40 6.04
CA GLY A 19 -12.60 2.71 5.85
C GLY A 19 -11.65 2.84 7.04
N ARG A 20 -10.57 2.05 7.00
CA ARG A 20 -9.41 2.17 7.89
C ARG A 20 -8.13 1.91 7.09
N PRO A 21 -6.97 2.48 7.47
CA PRO A 21 -5.72 2.19 6.78
C PRO A 21 -5.37 0.69 6.71
N LEU A 22 -5.72 -0.08 7.75
CA LEU A 22 -5.47 -1.52 7.83
C LEU A 22 -6.20 -2.34 6.75
N GLU A 23 -7.24 -1.78 6.12
CA GLU A 23 -7.94 -2.43 5.00
C GLU A 23 -7.03 -2.65 3.77
N VAL A 24 -5.83 -2.03 3.74
CA VAL A 24 -4.84 -2.23 2.69
C VAL A 24 -4.38 -3.69 2.59
N GLU A 25 -4.39 -4.42 3.71
CA GLU A 25 -4.04 -5.85 3.73
C GLU A 25 -4.99 -6.67 2.86
N LYS A 26 -6.29 -6.36 2.89
CA LYS A 26 -7.30 -7.02 2.04
C LYS A 26 -7.11 -6.65 0.58
N VAL A 27 -6.74 -5.40 0.28
CA VAL A 27 -6.41 -4.97 -1.09
C VAL A 27 -5.22 -5.78 -1.62
N VAL A 28 -4.16 -5.94 -0.83
CA VAL A 28 -2.99 -6.74 -1.19
C VAL A 28 -3.36 -8.21 -1.41
N GLN A 29 -4.16 -8.82 -0.53
CA GLN A 29 -4.61 -10.21 -0.67
C GLN A 29 -5.39 -10.44 -1.97
N VAL A 30 -6.31 -9.54 -2.32
CA VAL A 30 -7.09 -9.65 -3.56
C VAL A 30 -6.20 -9.50 -4.78
N ILE A 31 -5.26 -8.55 -4.77
CA ILE A 31 -4.30 -8.37 -5.87
C ILE A 31 -3.41 -9.61 -6.03
N ALA A 32 -2.92 -10.17 -4.94
CA ALA A 32 -2.12 -11.40 -4.97
C ALA A 32 -2.88 -12.55 -5.63
N ALA A 33 -4.16 -12.75 -5.26
CA ALA A 33 -5.01 -13.76 -5.87
C ALA A 33 -5.22 -13.52 -7.38
N LEU A 34 -5.54 -12.28 -7.78
CA LEU A 34 -5.72 -11.90 -9.19
C LEU A 34 -4.45 -12.08 -10.03
N ARG A 35 -3.27 -11.97 -9.40
CA ARG A 35 -1.96 -12.09 -10.03
C ARG A 35 -1.35 -13.48 -9.93
N GLN A 36 -2.07 -14.46 -9.35
CA GLN A 36 -1.52 -15.79 -9.04
C GLN A 36 -0.19 -15.70 -8.28
N SER A 37 -0.13 -14.80 -7.31
CA SER A 37 1.07 -14.47 -6.51
C SER A 37 0.77 -14.56 -5.02
N THR A 38 1.75 -14.25 -4.17
CA THR A 38 1.60 -14.20 -2.71
C THR A 38 1.44 -12.76 -2.24
N ALA A 39 0.80 -12.58 -1.07
CA ALA A 39 0.69 -11.27 -0.44
C ALA A 39 2.08 -10.67 -0.18
N ASP A 40 3.04 -11.48 0.29
CA ASP A 40 4.41 -11.02 0.55
C ASP A 40 5.12 -10.53 -0.71
N ALA A 41 4.95 -11.24 -1.84
CA ALA A 41 5.54 -10.82 -3.10
C ALA A 41 4.92 -9.50 -3.59
N VAL A 42 3.61 -9.33 -3.47
CA VAL A 42 2.93 -8.07 -3.80
C VAL A 42 3.37 -6.94 -2.87
N THR A 43 3.42 -7.18 -1.56
CA THR A 43 3.91 -6.21 -0.56
C THR A 43 5.33 -5.78 -0.87
N LYS A 44 6.23 -6.73 -1.19
CA LYS A 44 7.60 -6.43 -1.59
C LYS A 44 7.66 -5.54 -2.83
N ILE A 45 6.87 -5.84 -3.86
CA ILE A 45 6.80 -5.01 -5.07
C ILE A 45 6.29 -3.61 -4.75
N VAL A 46 5.27 -3.47 -3.90
CA VAL A 46 4.74 -2.16 -3.48
C VAL A 46 5.81 -1.37 -2.72
N TYR A 47 6.50 -2.02 -1.78
CA TYR A 47 7.60 -1.42 -1.02
C TYR A 47 8.74 -0.95 -1.94
N ASP A 48 9.23 -1.83 -2.82
CA ASP A 48 10.36 -1.52 -3.72
C ASP A 48 9.99 -0.34 -4.64
N ASN A 49 8.76 -0.31 -5.15
CA ASN A 49 8.27 0.80 -5.97
C ASN A 49 8.14 2.09 -5.16
N PHE A 50 7.71 2.02 -3.89
CA PHE A 50 7.59 3.21 -3.03
C PHE A 50 8.96 3.81 -2.73
N MET A 51 9.93 2.96 -2.39
CA MET A 51 11.30 3.39 -2.15
C MET A 51 11.93 4.00 -3.40
N LYS A 52 11.64 3.45 -4.59
CA LYS A 52 12.09 4.00 -5.87
C LYS A 52 11.42 5.33 -6.21
N LEU A 53 10.10 5.42 -6.07
CA LEU A 53 9.33 6.64 -6.39
C LEU A 53 9.79 7.83 -5.54
N THR A 54 10.13 7.57 -4.29
CA THR A 54 10.48 8.61 -3.32
C THR A 54 11.98 8.89 -3.26
N ALA A 55 12.84 8.14 -3.97
CA ALA A 55 14.29 8.15 -3.75
C ALA A 55 14.93 9.54 -3.85
N ASP A 56 14.52 10.31 -4.86
CA ASP A 56 15.16 11.57 -5.25
C ASP A 56 14.46 12.82 -4.70
N ASP A 57 13.46 12.65 -3.82
CA ASP A 57 12.79 13.75 -3.15
C ASP A 57 13.36 13.96 -1.72
N PRO A 58 14.08 15.08 -1.46
CA PRO A 58 14.60 15.38 -0.14
C PRO A 58 13.51 15.54 0.92
N TRP A 59 12.32 16.01 0.56
CA TRP A 59 11.20 16.22 1.50
C TRP A 59 10.63 14.91 2.04
N LEU A 60 10.88 13.80 1.33
CA LEU A 60 10.42 12.46 1.71
C LEU A 60 11.49 11.64 2.43
N ALA A 61 12.65 12.22 2.76
CA ALA A 61 13.75 11.51 3.40
C ALA A 61 13.32 10.84 4.72
N ASP A 62 12.60 11.58 5.56
CA ASP A 62 12.11 11.07 6.86
C ASP A 62 11.06 9.97 6.68
N VAL A 63 10.21 10.07 5.65
CA VAL A 63 9.23 9.04 5.33
C VAL A 63 9.93 7.74 4.93
N ARG A 64 10.94 7.82 4.05
CA ARG A 64 11.77 6.68 3.66
C ARG A 64 12.47 6.05 4.87
N ALA A 65 12.96 6.87 5.81
CA ALA A 65 13.61 6.38 7.02
C ALA A 65 12.64 5.59 7.92
N ARG A 66 11.42 6.10 8.13
CA ARG A 66 10.39 5.42 8.93
C ARG A 66 9.95 4.10 8.31
N VAL A 67 9.81 4.05 6.99
CA VAL A 67 9.38 2.85 6.25
C VAL A 67 10.46 1.76 6.21
N ARG A 68 11.75 2.10 6.26
CA ARG A 68 12.83 1.09 6.38
C ARG A 68 12.92 0.46 7.77
N GLY A 69 12.42 1.14 8.80
CA GLY A 69 12.46 0.68 10.19
C GLY A 69 11.21 -0.07 10.66
N SER A 70 10.21 -0.19 9.80
CA SER A 70 8.95 -0.90 10.05
C SER A 70 8.98 -2.37 9.63
#